data_AF-R2SHA2-F1
#
_entry.id   AF-R2SHA2-F1
#
_cell.length_a   1.000
_cell.length_b   1.000
_cell.length_c   1.000
_cell.angle_alpha   90.00
_cell.angle_beta   90.00
_cell.angle_gamma   90.00
#
_symmetry.space_group_name_H-M   'P 1'
#
loop_
_entity.id
_entity.type
_entity.pdbx_description
1 polymer ?
#
loop_
_entity_poly.entity_id
_entity_poly.type
_entity_poly.pdbx_seq_one_letter_code
_entity_poly.pdbx_strand_id
1 'polypeptide(L)'
;MKNVVGKIVKVLCIIVIILDMLGSVALFYTMNKYDALGIFINNWQNNLFNLSNSDARAMNSMILFLVIPIVILLLLPKKKRMND
;
A
#
# COMPACT_ATOMS: atom_id res chain seq x y z
N MET A 1 -4.83 -16.27 -23.31
CA MET A 1 -5.45 -15.70 -22.08
C MET A 1 -4.44 -15.42 -20.95
N LYS A 2 -3.51 -16.33 -20.59
CA LYS A 2 -2.52 -16.12 -19.50
C LYS A 2 -1.72 -14.79 -19.60
N ASN A 3 -1.29 -14.40 -20.81
CA ASN A 3 -0.58 -13.13 -21.02
C ASN A 3 -1.45 -11.87 -20.90
N VAL A 4 -2.77 -11.99 -21.07
CA VAL A 4 -3.71 -10.86 -20.96
C VAL A 4 -4.05 -10.63 -19.48
N VAL A 5 -4.33 -11.71 -18.74
CA VAL A 5 -4.59 -11.67 -17.29
C VAL A 5 -3.40 -11.06 -16.56
N GLY A 6 -2.16 -11.49 -16.86
CA GLY A 6 -0.97 -10.91 -16.24
C GLY A 6 -0.78 -9.41 -16.52
N LYS A 7 -1.15 -8.93 -17.72
CA LYS A 7 -1.12 -7.49 -18.04
C LYS A 7 -2.17 -6.72 -17.24
N ILE A 8 -3.40 -7.24 -17.15
CA ILE A 8 -4.48 -6.63 -16.38
C ILE A 8 -4.10 -6.53 -14.89
N VAL A 9 -3.57 -7.61 -14.32
CA VAL A 9 -3.11 -7.64 -12.92
C VAL A 9 -2.01 -6.59 -12.66
N LYS A 10 -1.05 -6.42 -13.59
CA LYS A 10 -0.03 -5.36 -13.47
C LYS A 10 -0.65 -3.97 -13.44
N VAL A 11 -1.56 -3.68 -14.36
CA VAL A 11 -2.23 -2.38 -14.43
C VAL A 11 -3.02 -2.11 -13.15
N LEU A 12 -3.77 -3.10 -12.66
CA LEU A 12 -4.52 -2.98 -11.41
C LEU A 12 -3.60 -2.74 -10.20
N CYS A 13 -2.47 -3.45 -10.09
CA CYS A 13 -1.52 -3.21 -8.99
C CYS A 13 -0.95 -1.79 -9.03
N ILE A 14 -0.62 -1.28 -10.22
CA ILE A 14 -0.14 0.10 -10.38
C ILE A 14 -1.20 1.11 -9.96
N ILE A 15 -2.46 0.91 -10.38
CA ILE A 15 -3.58 1.76 -9.97
C ILE A 15 -3.75 1.76 -8.45
N VAL A 16 -3.71 0.59 -7.82
CA VAL A 16 -3.83 0.46 -6.36
C VAL A 16 -2.70 1.22 -5.64
N ILE A 17 -1.45 1.09 -6.10
CA ILE A 17 -0.31 1.82 -5.52
C ILE A 17 -0.51 3.34 -5.64
N ILE A 18 -0.97 3.83 -6.80
CA ILE A 18 -1.22 5.26 -7.00
C ILE A 18 -2.34 5.75 -6.07
N LEU A 19 -3.43 4.99 -5.95
CA LEU A 19 -4.54 5.34 -5.06
C LEU A 19 -4.11 5.34 -3.59
N ASP A 20 -3.26 4.40 -3.18
CA ASP A 20 -2.73 4.31 -1.82
C ASP A 20 -1.84 5.52 -1.47
N MET A 21 -0.98 5.93 -2.41
CA MET A 21 -0.18 7.16 -2.27
C MET A 21 -1.07 8.41 -2.15
N LEU A 22 -2.08 8.55 -3.00
CA LEU A 22 -3.00 9.68 -2.94
C LEU A 22 -3.80 9.71 -1.63
N GLY A 23 -4.28 8.55 -1.17
CA GLY A 23 -4.99 8.41 0.10
C GLY A 23 -4.11 8.77 1.30
N SER A 24 -2.87 8.29 1.30
CA SER A 24 -1.87 8.60 2.35
C SER A 24 -1.55 10.10 2.39
N VAL A 25 -1.34 10.74 1.23
CA VAL A 25 -1.10 12.19 1.15
C VAL A 25 -2.32 13.00 1.62
N ALA A 26 -3.53 12.59 1.25
CA ALA A 26 -4.75 13.25 1.69
C ALA A 26 -4.94 13.15 3.21
N LEU A 27 -4.67 11.99 3.80
CA LEU A 27 -4.66 11.80 5.25
C LEU A 27 -3.59 12.63 5.94
N PHE A 28 -2.40 12.71 5.36
CA PHE A 28 -1.34 13.54 5.90
C PHE A 28 -1.74 15.01 5.90
N TYR A 29 -2.36 15.49 4.82
CA TYR A 29 -2.86 16.86 4.72
C TYR A 29 -3.96 17.18 5.74
N THR A 30 -4.89 16.26 5.97
CA THR A 30 -5.98 16.47 6.94
C THR A 30 -5.48 16.40 8.38
N MET A 31 -4.62 15.44 8.71
CA MET A 31 -4.14 15.24 10.07
C MET A 31 -3.05 16.25 10.49
N ASN A 32 -2.29 16.81 9.54
CA ASN A 32 -1.32 17.89 9.82
C ASN A 32 -2.00 19.17 10.35
N LYS A 33 -3.30 19.37 10.08
CA LYS A 33 -4.05 20.51 10.63
C LYS A 33 -4.40 20.39 12.12
N TYR A 34 -4.26 19.20 12.72
CA TYR A 34 -4.79 18.90 14.06
C TYR A 34 -3.79 18.24 15.02
N ASP A 35 -2.49 18.25 14.71
CA ASP A 35 -1.43 17.51 15.45
C ASP A 35 -1.73 16.00 15.61
N ALA A 36 -2.69 15.49 14.83
CA ALA A 36 -3.22 14.14 14.96
C ALA A 36 -2.26 13.10 14.38
N LEU A 37 -1.34 13.50 13.49
CA LEU A 37 -0.32 12.62 12.91
C LEU A 37 0.65 12.08 13.96
N GLY A 38 1.15 12.96 14.83
CA GLY A 38 2.10 12.57 15.88
C GLY A 38 1.46 11.56 16.84
N ILE A 39 0.21 11.82 17.23
CA ILE A 39 -0.57 10.94 18.11
C ILE A 39 -0.85 9.60 17.44
N PHE A 40 -1.27 9.62 16.17
CA PHE A 40 -1.56 8.42 15.39
C PHE A 40 -0.31 7.53 15.22
N ILE A 41 0.82 8.13 14.86
CA ILE A 41 2.10 7.41 14.71
C ILE A 41 2.57 6.84 16.05
N ASN A 42 2.52 7.64 17.13
CA ASN A 42 2.92 7.19 18.46
C ASN A 42 2.02 6.05 18.96
N ASN A 43 0.72 6.13 18.74
CA ASN A 43 -0.22 5.05 19.07
C ASN A 43 0.10 3.77 18.30
N TRP A 44 0.35 3.86 16.99
CA TRP A 44 0.74 2.70 16.18
C TRP A 44 2.08 2.10 16.62
N GLN A 45 3.11 2.92 16.86
CA GLN A 45 4.43 2.45 17.30
C GLN A 45 4.37 1.68 18.63
N ASN A 46 3.52 2.12 19.56
CA ASN A 46 3.33 1.43 20.84
C ASN A 46 2.41 0.20 20.75
N ASN A 47 1.73 0.01 19.61
CA ASN A 47 0.71 -1.03 19.42
C ASN A 47 0.87 -1.81 18.09
N LEU A 48 2.10 -1.96 17.59
CA LEU A 48 2.39 -2.48 16.24
C LEU A 48 1.64 -3.76 15.86
N PHE A 49 1.43 -4.69 16.80
CA PHE A 49 0.73 -5.95 16.55
C PHE A 49 -0.65 -6.04 17.21
N ASN A 50 -1.08 -4.99 17.90
CA ASN A 50 -2.35 -4.97 18.63
C ASN A 50 -3.50 -4.54 17.70
N LEU A 51 -4.20 -5.53 17.16
CA LEU A 51 -5.33 -5.35 16.24
C LEU A 51 -6.59 -4.76 16.91
N SER A 52 -6.62 -4.64 18.23
CA SER A 52 -7.73 -4.01 18.96
C SER A 52 -7.68 -2.47 18.90
N ASN A 53 -6.48 -1.90 18.75
CA ASN A 53 -6.30 -0.45 18.62
C ASN A 53 -6.63 0.00 17.19
N SER A 54 -7.51 0.99 17.04
CA SER A 54 -7.99 1.47 15.75
C SER A 54 -6.88 2.06 14.88
N ASP A 55 -5.98 2.82 15.50
CA ASP A 55 -4.90 3.53 14.80
C ASP A 55 -3.86 2.54 14.29
N ALA A 56 -3.50 1.59 15.17
CA ALA A 56 -2.54 0.56 14.80
C ALA A 56 -3.09 -0.35 13.68
N ARG A 57 -4.37 -0.71 13.75
CA ARG A 57 -5.05 -1.48 12.70
C ARG A 57 -5.11 -0.71 11.38
N ALA A 58 -5.41 0.59 11.42
CA ALA A 58 -5.47 1.42 10.22
C ALA A 58 -4.11 1.51 9.52
N MET A 59 -3.04 1.80 10.27
CA MET A 59 -1.68 1.89 9.72
C MET A 59 -1.19 0.55 9.17
N ASN A 60 -1.40 -0.55 9.90
CA ASN A 60 -1.03 -1.89 9.42
C ASN A 60 -1.77 -2.27 8.13
N SER A 61 -3.04 -1.88 8.03
CA SER A 61 -3.84 -2.14 6.83
C SER A 61 -3.33 -1.34 5.64
N MET A 62 -2.94 -0.07 5.81
CA MET A 62 -2.31 0.74 4.76
C MET A 62 -0.99 0.13 4.28
N ILE A 63 -0.13 -0.27 5.21
CA ILE A 63 1.16 -0.92 4.87
C ILE A 63 0.91 -2.20 4.08
N LEU A 64 -0.02 -3.05 4.51
CA LEU A 64 -0.35 -4.29 3.79
C LEU A 64 -0.94 -4.01 2.41
N PHE A 65 -1.81 -3.00 2.31
CA PHE A 65 -2.44 -2.60 1.06
C PHE A 65 -1.43 -2.09 0.02
N LEU A 66 -0.30 -1.52 0.46
CA LEU A 66 0.83 -1.16 -0.39
C LEU A 66 1.75 -2.35 -0.71
N VAL A 67 2.11 -3.13 0.30
CA VAL A 67 3.10 -4.23 0.17
C VAL A 67 2.58 -5.35 -0.72
N ILE A 68 1.29 -5.73 -0.61
CA ILE A 68 0.72 -6.84 -1.37
C ILE A 68 0.81 -6.61 -2.89
N PRO A 69 0.36 -5.47 -3.46
CA PRO A 69 0.53 -5.16 -4.87
C PRO A 69 1.99 -5.19 -5.34
N ILE A 70 2.93 -4.72 -4.52
CA ILE A 70 4.36 -4.72 -4.86
C ILE A 70 4.89 -6.15 -4.95
N VAL A 71 4.57 -7.01 -3.97
CA VAL A 71 4.96 -8.42 -3.99
C VAL A 71 4.36 -9.14 -5.20
N ILE A 72 3.09 -8.89 -5.50
CA ILE A 72 2.42 -9.43 -6.71
C ILE A 72 3.16 -8.99 -7.98
N LEU A 73 3.52 -7.71 -8.09
CA LEU A 73 4.27 -7.18 -9.24
C LEU A 73 5.66 -7.82 -9.39
N LEU A 74 6.34 -8.12 -8.28
CA LEU A 74 7.65 -8.78 -8.28
C LEU A 74 7.57 -10.25 -8.70
N LEU A 75 6.53 -10.97 -8.28
CA LEU A 75 6.30 -12.37 -8.60
C LEU A 75 5.82 -12.58 -10.04
N LEU A 76 5.27 -11.54 -10.68
CA LEU A 76 4.84 -11.64 -12.07
C LEU A 76 6.05 -11.82 -12.99
N PRO A 77 6.07 -12.85 -13.85
CA PRO A 77 7.20 -13.14 -14.72
C PRO A 77 7.53 -11.92 -15.58
N LYS A 78 8.77 -11.44 -15.48
CA LYS A 78 9.30 -10.44 -16.40
C LYS A 78 9.43 -11.11 -17.77
N LYS A 79 8.78 -10.55 -18.78
CA LYS A 79 9.01 -10.97 -20.17
C LYS A 79 10.49 -10.76 -20.44
N LYS A 80 11.29 -11.84 -20.53
CA LYS A 80 12.65 -11.77 -21.06
C LYS A 80 12.52 -11.09 -22.43
N ARG A 81 13.20 -9.95 -22.61
CA ARG A 81 13.47 -9.47 -23.97
C ARG A 81 14.38 -10.53 -24.57
N MET A 82 13.84 -11.36 -25.45
CA MET A 82 14.65 -12.08 -26.43
C MET A 82 15.17 -11.00 -27.37
N ASN A 83 16.32 -10.44 -27.02
CA ASN A 83 17.22 -9.84 -27.98
C ASN A 83 18.15 -10.99 -28.36
N ASP A 84 17.80 -11.69 -29.43
CA ASP A 84 18.77 -12.31 -30.34
C ASP A 84 18.59 -11.58 -31.69
#